data_AF-A0A8T1UVE2-F1
#
_entry.id   AF-A0A8T1UVE2-F1
#
_cell.length_a   1.000
_cell.length_b   1.000
_cell.length_c   1.000
_cell.angle_alpha   90.00
_cell.angle_beta   90.00
_cell.angle_gamma   90.00
#
_symmetry.space_group_name_H-M   'P 1'
#
loop_
_entity.id
_entity.type
_entity.pdbx_description
1 polymer ?
#
loop_
_entity_poly.entity_id
_entity_poly.type
_entity_poly.pdbx_seq_one_letter_code
_entity_poly.pdbx_strand_id
1 'polypeptide(L)'
;MATVQALLTMLQDRGKSTPASVRQVLLDLASCCRCEDAKASILTDGLGPLLALASDDQELPRGETLEVLLELLALIVLNNPEAKTKVARGGALELAVRCLHELSAGAGGGRRRAKILKRGLELVDLLSHTAESKEQERQTIVIKQILVMMIRTDDDVSVLVTHAASGYSFRALVERGASSGPLMLSLCSMERPYEKLKVALNGQVSWALAAAKFAAFLVEFEAAEEKQGGEFLVHFKAVAHQKKVNRSQSSGWYLGAASSGLIGDAGKGEDSLFHLAVVSKRAAFALDATRSLMANSKHKSLLSESQRQSFMQNGYLQIRGAVPLPLANAALRRVNHDLGIPGNMIDGGVEGAIKLAGNTSNSDVILDLYYLSDVSKYVEALVGVDQVVPPQGAQIALRFPELGEPREPLGTEWHTDGMRQGRLHPFTLLAGIALSNVPEPLCGNLTVFPGSHVSLQSRLTADGKLHGHDDECYKANSVWGDGTLPDLGTPVQLLAARGDLVLAHPNLAHRGGLNFSPDIRYQVYFRIKHKQLDELQEQCSTDLWADLQGLGLDDKSSISQDA
;
A
#
# COMPACT_ATOMS: atom_id res chain seq x y z
N MET A 1 19.92 42.97 18.68
CA MET A 1 19.52 41.59 19.00
C MET A 1 19.84 41.35 20.47
N ALA A 2 18.89 40.86 21.26
CA ALA A 2 19.16 40.45 22.64
C ALA A 2 20.15 39.27 22.64
N THR A 3 21.04 39.20 23.63
CA THR A 3 21.92 38.03 23.80
C THR A 3 21.10 36.83 24.25
N VAL A 4 21.55 35.61 23.94
CA VAL A 4 20.91 34.37 24.41
C VAL A 4 20.67 34.40 25.92
N GLN A 5 21.65 34.89 26.68
CA GLN A 5 21.54 35.04 28.13
C GLN A 5 20.38 35.97 28.54
N ALA A 6 20.19 37.09 27.85
CA ALA A 6 19.09 38.01 28.15
C ALA A 6 17.72 37.36 27.88
N LEU A 7 17.60 36.59 26.79
CA LEU A 7 16.37 35.86 26.45
C LEU A 7 16.07 34.75 27.47
N LEU A 8 17.09 34.02 27.95
CA LEU A 8 16.93 32.99 28.98
C LEU A 8 16.51 33.59 30.33
N THR A 9 17.09 34.73 30.72
CA THR A 9 16.68 35.46 31.93
C THR A 9 15.22 35.92 31.84
N MET A 10 14.76 36.36 30.66
CA MET A 10 13.36 36.72 30.42
C MET A 10 12.40 35.52 30.57
N LEU A 11 12.81 34.30 30.17
CA LEU A 11 12.01 33.09 30.40
C LEU A 11 11.93 32.68 31.88
N GLN A 12 12.96 33.02 32.66
CA GLN A 12 13.03 32.68 34.09
C GLN A 12 12.25 33.67 34.98
N ASP A 13 12.08 34.94 34.58
CA ASP A 13 11.25 35.93 35.30
C ASP A 13 9.74 35.71 35.02
N ARG A 14 9.24 34.55 35.46
CA ARG A 14 7.87 34.05 35.18
C ARG A 14 6.76 34.95 35.71
N GLY A 15 7.01 35.72 36.76
CA GLY A 15 6.02 36.59 37.40
C GLY A 15 5.52 37.76 36.54
N LYS A 16 6.14 38.03 35.40
CA LYS A 16 5.83 39.16 34.51
C LYS A 16 5.56 38.78 33.05
N SER A 17 5.58 37.49 32.73
CA SER A 17 5.55 37.02 31.35
C SER A 17 4.14 36.61 30.92
N THR A 18 3.66 37.19 29.81
CA THR A 18 2.40 36.80 29.17
C THR A 18 2.62 35.63 28.20
N PRO A 19 1.57 34.86 27.83
CA PRO A 19 1.68 33.79 26.83
C PRO A 19 2.32 34.24 25.51
N ALA A 20 2.00 35.47 25.09
CA ALA A 20 2.53 36.09 23.88
C ALA A 20 4.01 36.47 24.03
N SER A 21 4.43 36.99 25.20
CA SER A 21 5.84 37.32 25.44
C SER A 21 6.71 36.06 25.52
N VAL A 22 6.22 34.99 26.16
CA VAL A 22 6.92 33.68 26.19
C VAL A 22 7.10 33.15 24.76
N ARG A 23 6.04 33.17 23.95
CA ARG A 23 6.10 32.73 22.54
C ARG A 23 7.11 33.55 21.74
N GLN A 24 7.15 34.87 21.92
CA GLN A 24 8.11 35.72 21.22
C GLN A 24 9.55 35.39 21.62
N VAL A 25 9.81 35.19 22.92
CA VAL A 25 11.14 34.80 23.41
C VAL A 25 11.56 33.44 22.85
N LEU A 26 10.65 32.47 22.76
CA LEU A 26 10.93 31.16 22.14
C LEU A 26 11.26 31.29 20.64
N LEU A 27 10.58 32.17 19.91
CA LEU A 27 10.88 32.45 18.49
C LEU A 27 12.25 33.11 18.32
N ASP A 28 12.58 34.07 19.19
CA ASP A 28 13.87 34.75 19.16
C ASP A 28 15.00 33.75 19.47
N LEU A 29 14.83 32.87 20.46
CA LEU A 29 15.76 31.77 20.75
C LEU A 29 15.90 30.80 19.57
N ALA A 30 14.79 30.42 18.92
CA ALA A 30 14.83 29.54 17.75
C ALA A 30 15.57 30.19 16.57
N SER A 31 15.46 31.51 16.41
CA SER A 31 16.22 32.25 15.39
C SER A 31 17.72 32.24 15.66
N CYS A 32 18.13 32.25 16.93
CA CYS A 32 19.53 32.16 17.36
C CYS A 32 20.14 30.78 17.11
N CYS A 33 19.34 29.71 17.01
CA CYS A 33 19.82 28.35 16.73
C CYS A 33 20.45 28.17 15.34
N ARG A 34 20.61 29.22 14.52
CA ARG A 34 21.47 29.19 13.33
C ARG A 34 22.96 29.36 13.65
N CYS A 35 23.29 29.79 14.87
CA CYS A 35 24.64 30.00 15.37
C CYS A 35 25.00 28.91 16.39
N GLU A 36 26.12 28.20 16.19
CA GLU A 36 26.54 27.10 17.06
C GLU A 36 26.87 27.57 18.49
N ASP A 37 27.49 28.75 18.66
CA ASP A 37 27.76 29.33 19.99
C ASP A 37 26.48 29.63 20.77
N ALA A 38 25.44 30.10 20.06
CA ALA A 38 24.13 30.32 20.65
C ALA A 38 23.47 29.00 21.06
N LYS A 39 23.56 27.94 20.24
CA LYS A 39 23.06 26.60 20.61
C LYS A 39 23.76 26.07 21.86
N ALA A 40 25.08 26.22 21.95
CA ALA A 40 25.87 25.78 23.10
C ALA A 40 25.45 26.51 24.40
N SER A 41 25.18 27.81 24.32
CA SER A 41 24.68 28.59 25.45
C SER A 41 23.26 28.16 25.87
N ILE A 42 22.35 27.92 24.91
CA ILE A 42 21.00 27.40 25.20
C ILE A 42 21.06 26.00 25.84
N LEU A 43 21.96 25.15 25.37
CA LEU A 43 22.14 23.79 25.90
C LEU A 43 22.65 23.78 27.33
N THR A 44 23.52 24.73 27.67
CA THR A 44 24.16 24.79 28.99
C THR A 44 23.20 25.37 30.03
N ASP A 45 22.56 26.50 29.72
CA ASP A 45 21.84 27.30 30.72
C ASP A 45 20.31 27.36 30.47
N GLY A 46 19.86 26.98 29.28
CA GLY A 46 18.48 27.18 28.83
C GLY A 46 17.58 25.94 28.86
N LEU A 47 18.15 24.73 28.89
CA LEU A 47 17.36 23.50 28.76
C LEU A 47 16.37 23.28 29.92
N GLY A 48 16.82 23.48 31.15
CA GLY A 48 15.97 23.36 32.35
C GLY A 48 14.77 24.32 32.32
N PRO A 49 14.98 25.63 32.12
CA PRO A 49 13.90 26.60 31.96
C PRO A 49 12.90 26.26 30.84
N LEU A 50 13.40 25.80 29.69
CA LEU A 50 12.57 25.42 28.54
C LEU A 50 11.67 24.21 28.84
N LEU A 51 12.20 23.16 29.48
CA LEU A 51 11.43 21.97 29.81
C LEU A 51 10.47 22.23 30.99
N ALA A 52 10.85 23.10 31.93
CA ALA A 52 9.95 23.55 32.98
C ALA A 52 8.75 24.35 32.45
N LEU A 53 8.77 24.91 31.22
CA LEU A 53 7.57 25.50 30.61
C LEU A 53 6.52 24.44 30.32
N ALA A 54 6.95 23.21 30.06
CA ALA A 54 6.07 22.11 29.70
C ALA A 54 5.49 21.37 30.92
N SER A 55 6.11 21.45 32.08
CA SER A 55 5.73 20.69 33.27
C SER A 55 4.74 21.41 34.20
N ASP A 56 4.48 22.71 33.98
CA ASP A 56 3.68 23.54 34.89
C ASP A 56 2.18 23.51 34.51
N ASP A 57 1.33 23.08 35.44
CA ASP A 57 -0.14 22.98 35.26
C ASP A 57 -0.86 24.35 35.28
N GLN A 58 -0.15 25.43 35.62
CA GLN A 58 -0.66 26.80 35.62
C GLN A 58 -0.33 27.51 34.28
N GLU A 59 -1.22 27.35 33.30
CA GLU A 59 -1.28 28.11 32.03
C GLU A 59 0.04 28.36 31.25
N LEU A 60 0.48 27.33 30.51
CA LEU A 60 0.98 27.26 29.12
C LEU A 60 2.25 26.40 28.98
N PRO A 61 2.22 25.43 28.02
CA PRO A 61 2.10 25.76 26.60
C PRO A 61 0.91 25.02 25.98
N ARG A 62 -0.20 25.72 25.77
CA ARG A 62 -1.28 25.22 24.91
C ARG A 62 -1.20 25.88 23.54
N GLY A 63 -1.19 25.06 22.49
CA GLY A 63 -1.26 25.51 21.11
C GLY A 63 0.04 26.14 20.57
N GLU A 64 0.08 27.42 20.15
CA GLU A 64 1.23 27.96 19.40
C GLU A 64 2.53 28.01 20.20
N THR A 65 2.47 28.29 21.50
CA THR A 65 3.67 28.30 22.35
C THR A 65 4.29 26.90 22.47
N LEU A 66 3.45 25.84 22.47
CA LEU A 66 3.90 24.45 22.45
C LEU A 66 4.55 24.07 21.14
N GLU A 67 3.96 24.52 20.03
CA GLU A 67 4.53 24.32 18.69
C GLU A 67 5.95 24.87 18.60
N VAL A 68 6.15 26.11 19.04
CA VAL A 68 7.46 26.78 19.01
C VAL A 68 8.45 26.14 19.99
N LEU A 69 7.99 25.70 21.17
CA LEU A 69 8.84 24.98 22.12
C LEU A 69 9.37 23.67 21.54
N LEU A 70 8.49 22.85 20.92
CA LEU A 70 8.90 21.60 20.29
C LEU A 70 9.85 21.84 19.10
N GLU A 71 9.60 22.88 18.32
CA GLU A 71 10.49 23.28 17.22
C GLU A 71 11.88 23.72 17.73
N LEU A 72 11.93 24.52 18.80
CA LEU A 72 13.18 24.93 19.42
C LEU A 72 13.98 23.71 19.94
N LEU A 73 13.32 22.78 20.63
CA LEU A 73 13.96 21.55 21.12
C LEU A 73 14.51 20.71 19.97
N ALA A 74 13.78 20.58 18.85
CA ALA A 74 14.24 19.86 17.67
C ALA A 74 15.47 20.54 17.04
N LEU A 75 15.47 21.87 16.91
CA LEU A 75 16.60 22.65 16.38
C LEU A 75 17.86 22.52 17.23
N ILE A 76 17.71 22.46 18.56
CA ILE A 76 18.82 22.30 19.50
C ILE A 76 19.52 20.94 19.31
N VAL A 77 18.77 19.86 19.08
CA VAL A 77 19.32 18.51 18.97
C VAL A 77 19.76 18.13 17.55
N LEU A 78 19.31 18.87 16.54
CA LEU A 78 19.62 18.62 15.15
C LEU A 78 21.14 18.68 14.92
N ASN A 79 21.70 17.60 14.39
CA ASN A 79 23.14 17.43 14.13
C ASN A 79 24.06 17.57 15.35
N ASN A 80 23.55 17.46 16.59
CA ASN A 80 24.36 17.56 17.80
C ASN A 80 24.13 16.35 18.75
N PRO A 81 25.02 15.34 18.73
CA PRO A 81 24.87 14.13 19.55
C PRO A 81 24.90 14.39 21.07
N GLU A 82 25.72 15.33 21.54
CA GLU A 82 25.80 15.67 22.96
C GLU A 82 24.51 16.36 23.45
N ALA A 83 23.94 17.21 22.60
CA ALA A 83 22.65 17.82 22.81
C ALA A 83 21.53 16.78 22.91
N LYS A 84 21.50 15.78 22.03
CA LYS A 84 20.50 14.70 22.06
C LYS A 84 20.46 14.01 23.42
N THR A 85 21.61 13.65 23.97
CA THR A 85 21.71 12.99 25.27
C THR A 85 21.22 13.90 26.41
N LYS A 86 21.66 15.17 26.44
CA LYS A 86 21.24 16.12 27.48
C LYS A 86 19.74 16.43 27.42
N VAL A 87 19.21 16.62 26.21
CA VAL A 87 17.79 16.92 25.96
C VAL A 87 16.90 15.72 26.27
N ALA A 88 17.33 14.49 25.93
CA ALA A 88 16.64 13.26 26.31
C ALA A 88 16.57 13.11 27.84
N ARG A 89 17.71 13.25 28.55
CA ARG A 89 17.77 13.19 30.02
C ARG A 89 16.89 14.25 30.71
N GLY A 90 16.65 15.38 30.04
CA GLY A 90 15.87 16.48 30.58
C GLY A 90 14.36 16.27 30.60
N GLY A 91 13.83 15.20 30.00
CA GLY A 91 12.39 14.94 29.92
C GLY A 91 11.71 15.40 28.63
N ALA A 92 12.47 15.76 27.60
CA ALA A 92 11.93 16.24 26.32
C ALA A 92 11.19 15.14 25.54
N LEU A 93 11.61 13.89 25.71
CA LEU A 93 10.97 12.73 25.08
C LEU A 93 9.59 12.48 25.69
N GLU A 94 9.48 12.50 27.02
CA GLU A 94 8.23 12.39 27.77
C GLU A 94 7.26 13.51 27.40
N LEU A 95 7.77 14.73 27.29
CA LEU A 95 6.99 15.87 26.82
C LEU A 95 6.41 15.61 25.42
N ALA A 96 7.24 15.18 24.46
CA ALA A 96 6.80 14.91 23.11
C ALA A 96 5.74 13.80 23.06
N VAL A 97 5.94 12.71 23.81
CA VAL A 97 4.98 11.59 23.91
C VAL A 97 3.67 12.04 24.54
N ARG A 98 3.71 12.79 25.64
CA ARG A 98 2.52 13.32 26.29
C ARG A 98 1.73 14.25 25.36
N CYS A 99 2.41 15.11 24.59
CA CYS A 99 1.77 15.95 23.59
C CYS A 99 1.06 15.13 22.50
N LEU A 100 1.69 14.04 22.04
CA LEU A 100 1.09 13.13 21.06
C LEU A 100 -0.14 12.40 21.63
N HIS A 101 -0.11 12.02 22.92
CA HIS A 101 -1.27 11.42 23.59
C HIS A 101 -2.44 12.40 23.72
N GLU A 102 -2.23 13.55 24.34
CA GLU A 102 -3.28 14.54 24.64
C GLU A 102 -3.92 15.11 23.37
N LEU A 103 -3.11 15.44 22.37
CA LEU A 103 -3.59 15.98 21.10
C LEU A 103 -4.09 14.90 20.14
N SER A 104 -4.08 13.61 20.49
CA SER A 104 -4.73 12.55 19.70
C SER A 104 -6.18 12.28 20.13
N ALA A 105 -6.55 12.65 21.36
CA ALA A 105 -7.87 12.36 21.96
C ALA A 105 -8.97 13.39 21.63
N GLY A 106 -8.63 14.57 21.09
CA GLY A 106 -9.63 15.59 20.73
C GLY A 106 -10.37 15.25 19.43
N ALA A 107 -11.67 15.55 19.33
CA ALA A 107 -12.39 15.55 18.06
C ALA A 107 -12.12 16.88 17.31
N GLY A 108 -11.70 16.82 16.05
CA GLY A 108 -11.58 18.00 15.17
C GLY A 108 -10.18 18.25 14.60
N GLY A 109 -10.09 18.27 13.26
CA GLY A 109 -8.89 18.59 12.48
C GLY A 109 -8.66 20.10 12.38
N GLY A 110 -7.84 20.64 13.28
CA GLY A 110 -7.33 22.02 13.18
C GLY A 110 -5.92 22.06 12.62
N ARG A 111 -5.64 22.95 11.65
CA ARG A 111 -4.29 23.18 11.07
C ARG A 111 -3.19 23.35 12.13
N ARG A 112 -3.52 23.96 13.27
CA ARG A 112 -2.63 24.16 14.44
C ARG A 112 -2.27 22.84 15.13
N ARG A 113 -3.23 21.93 15.30
CA ARG A 113 -3.05 20.61 15.90
C ARG A 113 -2.08 19.75 15.09
N ALA A 114 -2.24 19.76 13.76
CA ALA A 114 -1.36 19.04 12.84
C ALA A 114 0.10 19.48 12.94
N LYS A 115 0.35 20.79 13.12
CA LYS A 115 1.70 21.33 13.28
C LYS A 115 2.36 20.86 14.58
N ILE A 116 1.64 20.92 15.70
CA ILE A 116 2.17 20.47 17.01
C ILE A 116 2.47 18.97 16.96
N LEU A 117 1.58 18.15 16.39
CA LEU A 117 1.81 16.72 16.20
C LEU A 117 3.03 16.44 15.33
N LYS A 118 3.20 17.18 14.22
CA LYS A 118 4.39 17.08 13.36
C LYS A 118 5.68 17.36 14.14
N ARG A 119 5.71 18.42 14.95
CA ARG A 119 6.89 18.79 15.76
C ARG A 119 7.16 17.78 16.88
N GLY A 120 6.13 17.26 17.53
CA GLY A 120 6.26 16.19 18.51
C GLY A 120 6.88 14.93 17.90
N LEU A 121 6.42 14.52 16.73
CA LEU A 121 6.96 13.36 16.01
C LEU A 121 8.42 13.54 15.58
N GLU A 122 8.77 14.73 15.07
CA GLU A 122 10.13 15.10 14.70
C GLU A 122 11.08 15.00 15.91
N LEU A 123 10.66 15.52 17.07
CA LEU A 123 11.47 15.45 18.29
C LEU A 123 11.66 14.01 18.78
N VAL A 124 10.60 13.18 18.75
CA VAL A 124 10.72 11.74 19.07
C VAL A 124 11.70 11.05 18.13
N ASP A 125 11.70 11.37 16.84
CA ASP A 125 12.62 10.81 15.85
C ASP A 125 14.09 11.17 16.11
N LEU A 126 14.34 12.42 16.49
CA LEU A 126 15.69 12.88 16.77
C LEU A 126 16.28 12.27 18.05
N LEU A 127 15.43 11.88 19.00
CA LEU A 127 15.80 11.39 20.33
C LEU A 127 15.74 9.85 20.48
N SER A 128 15.08 9.12 19.58
CA SER A 128 14.83 7.67 19.65
C SER A 128 16.05 6.77 19.45
N HIS A 129 17.27 7.31 19.52
CA HIS A 129 18.52 6.54 19.43
C HIS A 129 19.45 6.82 20.60
N THR A 130 18.95 7.46 21.66
CA THR A 130 19.71 7.78 22.88
C THR A 130 19.67 6.62 23.86
N ALA A 131 20.71 6.43 24.68
CA ALA A 131 20.77 5.33 25.65
C ALA A 131 19.64 5.42 26.69
N GLU A 132 19.23 6.64 27.01
CA GLU A 132 18.11 6.98 27.89
C GLU A 132 16.76 6.60 27.28
N SER A 133 16.66 6.53 25.95
CA SER A 133 15.44 6.10 25.28
C SER A 133 15.21 4.59 25.39
N LYS A 134 16.20 3.76 25.73
CA LYS A 134 16.09 2.29 25.67
C LYS A 134 15.00 1.64 26.54
N GLU A 135 14.63 2.26 27.65
CA GLU A 135 13.58 1.74 28.54
C GLU A 135 12.16 2.21 28.11
N GLN A 136 12.05 3.42 27.57
CA GLN A 136 10.79 3.98 27.02
C GLN A 136 10.61 3.70 25.51
N GLU A 137 11.66 3.22 24.81
CA GLU A 137 11.77 3.00 23.36
C GLU A 137 10.70 2.04 22.88
N ARG A 138 10.42 0.98 23.63
CA ARG A 138 9.51 -0.09 23.18
C ARG A 138 8.06 0.32 23.12
N GLN A 139 7.58 1.02 24.15
CA GLN A 139 6.22 1.58 24.09
C GLN A 139 6.18 2.77 23.14
N THR A 140 7.22 3.60 23.11
CA THR A 140 7.24 4.85 22.34
C THR A 140 7.39 4.62 20.85
N ILE A 141 8.17 3.65 20.37
CA ILE A 141 8.33 3.34 18.94
C ILE A 141 7.05 2.72 18.38
N VAL A 142 6.41 1.82 19.13
CA VAL A 142 5.16 1.16 18.75
C VAL A 142 3.98 2.14 18.76
N ILE A 143 3.87 2.95 19.82
CA ILE A 143 2.90 4.05 19.92
C ILE A 143 3.19 5.09 18.84
N LYS A 144 4.45 5.45 18.55
CA LYS A 144 4.85 6.34 17.45
C LYS A 144 4.42 5.76 16.12
N GLN A 145 4.64 4.48 15.82
CA GLN A 145 4.25 3.89 14.54
C GLN A 145 2.73 3.84 14.38
N ILE A 146 1.99 3.44 15.44
CA ILE A 146 0.53 3.36 15.40
C ILE A 146 -0.12 4.76 15.40
N LEU A 147 0.37 5.73 16.19
CA LEU A 147 -0.12 7.12 16.15
C LEU A 147 0.32 7.89 14.90
N VAL A 148 1.53 7.70 14.37
CA VAL A 148 1.95 8.26 13.06
C VAL A 148 1.02 7.76 11.96
N MET A 149 0.56 6.50 12.05
CA MET A 149 -0.38 5.91 11.11
C MET A 149 -1.80 6.43 11.27
N MET A 150 -2.26 6.72 12.49
CA MET A 150 -3.61 7.26 12.75
C MET A 150 -3.75 8.78 12.63
N ILE A 151 -2.66 9.55 12.78
CA ILE A 151 -2.67 11.02 12.73
C ILE A 151 -2.57 11.55 11.29
N ARG A 152 -2.06 10.75 10.35
CA ARG A 152 -1.75 11.23 8.98
C ARG A 152 -2.90 11.15 7.99
N THR A 153 -4.02 10.52 8.31
CA THR A 153 -5.17 10.42 7.40
C THR A 153 -6.46 10.27 8.20
N ASP A 154 -7.53 10.96 7.79
CA ASP A 154 -8.91 10.63 8.18
C ASP A 154 -9.36 9.26 7.61
N ASP A 155 -8.44 8.30 7.39
CA ASP A 155 -8.66 7.05 6.66
C ASP A 155 -8.30 5.82 7.52
N ASP A 156 -9.13 4.78 7.43
CA ASP A 156 -8.99 3.48 8.11
C ASP A 156 -7.64 2.80 7.78
N VAL A 157 -7.02 2.11 8.74
CA VAL A 157 -5.75 1.36 8.55
C VAL A 157 -6.05 -0.13 8.37
N SER A 158 -5.42 -0.81 7.40
CA SER A 158 -5.56 -2.27 7.27
C SER A 158 -4.35 -3.02 7.82
N VAL A 159 -4.63 -4.08 8.55
CA VAL A 159 -3.62 -4.95 9.16
C VAL A 159 -3.84 -6.39 8.72
N LEU A 160 -2.74 -7.15 8.66
CA LEU A 160 -2.72 -8.60 8.59
C LEU A 160 -2.34 -9.11 9.98
N VAL A 161 -3.22 -9.93 10.54
CA VAL A 161 -3.04 -10.53 11.86
C VAL A 161 -2.83 -12.02 11.66
N THR A 162 -1.69 -12.55 12.06
CA THR A 162 -1.29 -13.95 11.87
C THR A 162 -0.96 -14.58 13.21
N HIS A 163 -1.67 -15.64 13.60
CA HIS A 163 -1.40 -16.36 14.85
C HIS A 163 -0.03 -17.04 14.78
N ALA A 164 0.80 -16.83 15.81
CA ALA A 164 2.20 -17.22 15.80
C ALA A 164 2.40 -18.75 15.70
N ALA A 165 1.60 -19.53 16.44
CA ALA A 165 1.77 -20.97 16.49
C ALA A 165 1.09 -21.71 15.32
N SER A 166 -0.10 -21.26 14.90
CA SER A 166 -0.90 -21.99 13.88
C SER A 166 -0.78 -21.43 12.47
N GLY A 167 -0.23 -20.22 12.30
CA GLY A 167 -0.22 -19.51 11.02
C GLY A 167 -1.58 -19.02 10.53
N TYR A 168 -2.66 -19.23 11.31
CA TYR A 168 -3.99 -18.72 10.97
C TYR A 168 -3.94 -17.20 10.83
N SER A 169 -4.36 -16.67 9.69
CA SER A 169 -4.31 -15.23 9.44
C SER A 169 -5.62 -14.64 8.94
N PHE A 170 -5.85 -13.37 9.27
CA PHE A 170 -6.98 -12.60 8.78
C PHE A 170 -6.59 -11.14 8.58
N ARG A 171 -7.31 -10.45 7.68
CA ARG A 171 -7.15 -9.01 7.44
C ARG A 171 -8.30 -8.25 8.09
N ALA A 172 -7.99 -7.09 8.66
CA ALA A 172 -8.98 -6.24 9.31
C ALA A 172 -8.65 -4.76 9.13
N LEU A 173 -9.70 -3.93 9.11
CA LEU A 173 -9.56 -2.50 9.35
C LEU A 173 -9.40 -2.26 10.85
N VAL A 174 -8.56 -1.30 11.23
CA VAL A 174 -8.30 -0.95 12.62
C VAL A 174 -8.99 0.36 12.96
N GLU A 175 -9.84 0.31 13.97
CA GLU A 175 -10.49 1.49 14.56
C GLU A 175 -9.99 1.68 16.00
N ARG A 176 -9.60 2.90 16.39
CA ARG A 176 -9.14 3.19 17.76
C ARG A 176 -10.29 3.59 18.66
N GLY A 177 -10.30 3.03 19.88
CA GLY A 177 -11.25 3.42 20.92
C GLY A 177 -10.97 4.83 21.47
N ALA A 178 -12.04 5.55 21.85
CA ALA A 178 -12.01 6.95 22.27
C ALA A 178 -11.36 7.24 23.65
N SER A 179 -10.55 6.35 24.23
CA SER A 179 -10.03 6.50 25.60
C SER A 179 -8.61 7.06 25.65
N SER A 180 -8.34 7.95 26.61
CA SER A 180 -7.02 8.49 26.97
C SER A 180 -6.11 7.50 27.72
N GLY A 181 -6.28 6.18 27.47
CA GLY A 181 -5.63 5.08 28.20
C GLY A 181 -4.83 4.12 27.30
N PRO A 182 -4.56 2.87 27.73
CA PRO A 182 -3.81 1.88 26.94
C PRO A 182 -4.42 1.65 25.55
N LEU A 183 -3.58 1.31 24.57
CA LEU A 183 -3.97 1.19 23.17
C LEU A 183 -5.14 0.20 23.02
N MET A 184 -6.29 0.73 22.64
CA MET A 184 -7.52 -0.02 22.44
C MET A 184 -7.92 0.00 20.96
N LEU A 185 -8.01 -1.18 20.35
CA LEU A 185 -8.35 -1.35 18.95
C LEU A 185 -9.63 -2.17 18.79
N SER A 186 -10.44 -1.81 17.81
CA SER A 186 -11.46 -2.69 17.23
C SER A 186 -10.97 -3.16 15.86
N LEU A 187 -11.17 -4.44 15.58
CA LEU A 187 -10.88 -5.05 14.29
C LEU A 187 -12.21 -5.10 13.52
N CYS A 188 -12.28 -4.42 12.39
CA CYS A 188 -13.47 -4.35 11.55
C CYS A 188 -13.29 -5.24 10.32
N SER A 189 -14.35 -5.93 9.92
CA SER A 189 -14.31 -6.84 8.79
C SER A 189 -14.07 -6.05 7.50
N MET A 190 -13.08 -6.49 6.71
CA MET A 190 -12.84 -5.96 5.36
C MET A 190 -13.98 -6.29 4.40
N GLU A 191 -14.73 -7.36 4.67
CA GLU A 191 -15.85 -7.82 3.82
C GLU A 191 -17.19 -7.20 4.23
N ARG A 192 -17.34 -6.87 5.52
CA ARG A 192 -18.60 -6.42 6.14
C ARG A 192 -18.32 -5.22 7.06
N PRO A 193 -18.36 -4.00 6.53
CA PRO A 193 -17.72 -2.83 7.13
C PRO A 193 -18.31 -2.33 8.45
N TYR A 194 -19.50 -2.80 8.81
CA TYR A 194 -20.14 -2.50 10.09
C TYR A 194 -19.89 -3.58 11.13
N GLU A 195 -19.44 -4.77 10.71
CA GLU A 195 -19.17 -5.87 11.61
C GLU A 195 -17.76 -5.73 12.21
N LYS A 196 -17.72 -5.86 13.53
CA LYS A 196 -16.48 -5.87 14.29
C LYS A 196 -16.23 -7.27 14.83
N LEU A 197 -14.97 -7.64 14.98
CA LEU A 197 -14.58 -8.91 15.57
C LEU A 197 -15.00 -8.90 17.04
N LYS A 198 -16.00 -9.71 17.37
CA LYS A 198 -16.64 -9.75 18.68
C LYS A 198 -16.30 -11.03 19.41
N VAL A 199 -16.10 -10.92 20.72
CA VAL A 199 -16.01 -12.07 21.64
C VAL A 199 -17.32 -12.24 22.41
N ALA A 200 -18.04 -13.32 22.14
CA ALA A 200 -19.26 -13.69 22.84
C ALA A 200 -18.99 -14.23 24.26
N LEU A 201 -20.01 -14.26 25.11
CA LEU A 201 -19.90 -14.65 26.52
C LEU A 201 -19.45 -16.11 26.72
N ASN A 202 -19.65 -16.95 25.71
CA ASN A 202 -19.26 -18.36 25.65
C ASN A 202 -17.87 -18.59 25.02
N GLY A 203 -17.11 -17.53 24.74
CA GLY A 203 -15.77 -17.61 24.13
C GLY A 203 -15.77 -17.72 22.61
N GLN A 204 -16.92 -17.76 21.95
CA GLN A 204 -16.99 -17.76 20.48
C GLN A 204 -16.60 -16.40 19.91
N VAL A 205 -15.85 -16.43 18.81
CA VAL A 205 -15.44 -15.25 18.05
C VAL A 205 -16.21 -15.18 16.75
N SER A 206 -16.77 -14.02 16.45
CA SER A 206 -17.53 -13.81 15.21
C SER A 206 -17.46 -12.35 14.76
N TRP A 207 -17.54 -12.11 13.46
CA TRP A 207 -17.84 -10.79 12.92
C TRP A 207 -19.33 -10.47 13.16
N ALA A 208 -19.63 -9.37 13.84
CA ALA A 208 -21.00 -8.97 14.11
C ALA A 208 -21.10 -7.46 14.38
N LEU A 209 -22.31 -6.91 14.19
CA LEU A 209 -22.69 -5.63 14.77
C LEU A 209 -22.65 -5.75 16.30
N ALA A 210 -21.62 -5.18 16.92
CA ALA A 210 -21.32 -5.36 18.33
C ALA A 210 -21.17 -4.00 19.02
N ALA A 211 -21.71 -3.87 20.23
CA ALA A 211 -21.42 -2.72 21.07
C ALA A 211 -19.91 -2.62 21.30
N ALA A 212 -19.36 -1.40 21.26
CA ALA A 212 -17.92 -1.13 21.23
C ALA A 212 -17.12 -1.93 22.28
N LYS A 213 -17.67 -2.10 23.49
CA LYS A 213 -17.01 -2.86 24.57
C LYS A 213 -16.75 -4.34 24.24
N PHE A 214 -17.60 -4.99 23.46
CA PHE A 214 -17.51 -6.42 23.13
C PHE A 214 -16.64 -6.72 21.90
N ALA A 215 -16.29 -5.68 21.14
CA ALA A 215 -15.45 -5.76 19.96
C ALA A 215 -14.12 -5.01 20.09
N ALA A 216 -13.85 -4.47 21.27
CA ALA A 216 -12.62 -3.76 21.59
C ALA A 216 -11.62 -4.66 22.31
N PHE A 217 -10.36 -4.52 21.92
CA PHE A 217 -9.22 -5.25 22.45
C PHE A 217 -8.18 -4.27 22.98
N LEU A 218 -7.66 -4.54 24.17
CA LEU A 218 -6.41 -3.93 24.63
C LEU A 218 -5.26 -4.67 23.95
N VAL A 219 -4.35 -3.93 23.34
CA VAL A 219 -3.18 -4.48 22.66
C VAL A 219 -2.01 -4.51 23.63
N GLU A 220 -1.51 -5.71 23.94
CA GLU A 220 -0.33 -5.92 24.77
C GLU A 220 0.81 -6.42 23.89
N PHE A 221 1.93 -5.70 23.83
CA PHE A 221 3.10 -6.06 23.01
C PHE A 221 4.04 -6.99 23.78
N GLU A 222 4.58 -7.99 23.10
CA GLU A 222 5.63 -8.85 23.64
C GLU A 222 7.01 -8.19 23.52
N ALA A 223 7.86 -8.46 24.50
CA ALA A 223 9.15 -7.80 24.71
C ALA A 223 10.27 -8.32 23.77
N ALA A 224 9.94 -8.90 22.63
CA ALA A 224 10.91 -9.54 21.74
C ALA A 224 11.16 -8.71 20.47
N GLU A 225 12.40 -8.79 19.97
CA GLU A 225 13.00 -8.00 18.88
C GLU A 225 12.08 -7.77 17.68
N GLU A 226 12.04 -6.52 17.19
CA GLU A 226 11.49 -6.18 15.88
C GLU A 226 12.16 -7.08 14.84
N LYS A 227 11.42 -8.01 14.24
CA LYS A 227 11.90 -8.74 13.08
C LYS A 227 11.95 -7.76 11.90
N GLN A 228 12.98 -7.88 11.06
CA GLN A 228 13.11 -7.09 9.82
C GLN A 228 11.78 -7.11 9.04
N GLY A 229 11.12 -5.95 8.92
CA GLY A 229 9.88 -5.82 8.11
C GLY A 229 8.70 -5.08 8.75
N GLY A 230 8.78 -4.64 10.02
CA GLY A 230 7.69 -3.88 10.67
C GLY A 230 6.53 -4.75 11.16
N GLU A 231 6.81 -5.99 11.56
CA GLU A 231 5.87 -6.92 12.19
C GLU A 231 6.02 -6.90 13.72
N PHE A 232 4.90 -6.92 14.44
CA PHE A 232 4.88 -6.86 15.91
C PHE A 232 4.27 -8.11 16.52
N LEU A 233 4.85 -8.62 17.59
CA LEU A 233 4.26 -9.68 18.41
C LEU A 233 3.32 -9.05 19.45
N VAL A 234 2.04 -9.42 19.38
CA VAL A 234 0.97 -8.83 20.20
C VAL A 234 0.00 -9.86 20.74
N HIS A 235 -0.61 -9.51 21.88
CA HIS A 235 -1.80 -10.14 22.43
C HIS A 235 -2.98 -9.17 22.39
N PHE A 236 -4.17 -9.69 22.03
CA PHE A 236 -5.41 -8.92 22.03
C PHE A 236 -6.30 -9.33 23.20
N LYS A 237 -6.33 -8.52 24.27
CA LYS A 237 -7.15 -8.77 25.46
C LYS A 237 -8.55 -8.20 25.30
N ALA A 238 -9.58 -9.03 25.42
CA ALA A 238 -10.98 -8.61 25.25
C ALA A 238 -11.42 -7.66 26.38
N VAL A 239 -11.79 -6.43 26.03
CA VAL A 239 -12.19 -5.39 27.00
C VAL A 239 -13.42 -5.79 27.81
N ALA A 240 -14.41 -6.42 27.16
CA ALA A 240 -15.63 -6.89 27.83
C ALA A 240 -15.37 -7.97 28.90
N HIS A 241 -14.32 -8.78 28.74
CA HIS A 241 -14.12 -10.01 29.51
C HIS A 241 -12.80 -10.04 30.28
N GLN A 242 -12.16 -8.89 30.47
CA GLN A 242 -10.87 -8.76 31.17
C GLN A 242 -10.83 -9.27 32.62
N LYS A 243 -11.98 -9.45 33.28
CA LYS A 243 -12.10 -9.96 34.66
C LYS A 243 -12.53 -11.43 34.73
N LYS A 244 -12.72 -12.10 33.59
CA LYS A 244 -13.18 -13.49 33.56
C LYS A 244 -12.02 -14.48 33.58
N VAL A 245 -12.26 -15.66 34.13
CA VAL A 245 -11.33 -16.79 34.07
C VAL A 245 -11.37 -17.39 32.66
N ASN A 246 -10.23 -17.51 32.00
CA ASN A 246 -10.08 -18.07 30.66
C ASN A 246 -9.91 -19.60 30.69
N ARG A 247 -9.81 -20.24 29.53
CA ARG A 247 -9.66 -21.71 29.41
C ARG A 247 -8.39 -22.27 30.07
N SER A 248 -7.35 -21.46 30.22
CA SER A 248 -6.10 -21.82 30.92
C SER A 248 -6.14 -21.57 32.44
N GLN A 249 -7.33 -21.31 33.00
CA GLN A 249 -7.53 -21.01 34.43
C GLN A 249 -6.81 -19.74 34.91
N SER A 250 -6.45 -18.83 34.00
CA SER A 250 -5.89 -17.52 34.35
C SER A 250 -6.91 -16.39 34.14
N SER A 251 -6.61 -15.20 34.64
CA SER A 251 -7.53 -14.05 34.59
C SER A 251 -7.37 -13.25 33.29
N GLY A 252 -8.50 -12.92 32.68
CA GLY A 252 -8.59 -12.14 31.45
C GLY A 252 -8.67 -13.02 30.22
N TRP A 253 -9.61 -12.68 29.34
CA TRP A 253 -9.81 -13.37 28.07
C TRP A 253 -9.01 -12.69 26.96
N TYR A 254 -8.28 -13.49 26.20
CA TYR A 254 -7.52 -13.06 25.04
C TYR A 254 -8.08 -13.70 23.78
N LEU A 255 -7.95 -13.00 22.65
CA LEU A 255 -8.11 -13.61 21.34
C LEU A 255 -7.01 -14.65 21.16
N GLY A 256 -7.35 -15.80 20.60
CA GLY A 256 -6.43 -16.87 20.24
C GLY A 256 -6.90 -17.61 19.00
N ALA A 257 -6.17 -18.63 18.57
CA ALA A 257 -6.59 -19.50 17.48
C ALA A 257 -6.44 -20.98 17.82
N ALA A 258 -7.37 -21.79 17.34
CA ALA A 258 -7.37 -23.25 17.41
C ALA A 258 -7.55 -23.85 16.01
N SER A 259 -7.48 -25.18 15.89
CA SER A 259 -7.64 -25.90 14.61
C SER A 259 -8.98 -25.63 13.89
N SER A 260 -10.00 -25.17 14.62
CA SER A 260 -11.34 -24.86 14.11
C SER A 260 -11.61 -23.36 13.88
N GLY A 261 -10.63 -22.48 14.13
CA GLY A 261 -10.75 -21.03 13.94
C GLY A 261 -10.37 -20.21 15.18
N LEU A 262 -10.79 -18.93 15.22
CA LEU A 262 -10.52 -18.02 16.33
C LEU A 262 -11.31 -18.40 17.59
N ILE A 263 -10.66 -18.21 18.74
CA ILE A 263 -11.22 -18.40 20.09
C ILE A 263 -11.05 -17.11 20.88
N GLY A 264 -12.01 -16.78 21.76
CA GLY A 264 -12.08 -15.49 22.43
C GLY A 264 -11.85 -15.54 23.94
N ASP A 265 -11.51 -16.72 24.46
CA ASP A 265 -11.31 -17.04 25.87
C ASP A 265 -9.96 -17.72 26.09
N ALA A 266 -8.97 -17.45 25.24
CA ALA A 266 -7.59 -17.90 25.45
C ALA A 266 -6.97 -17.20 26.66
N GLY A 267 -5.96 -17.84 27.26
CA GLY A 267 -5.08 -17.19 28.22
C GLY A 267 -3.92 -16.48 27.54
N LYS A 268 -3.27 -15.56 28.27
CA LYS A 268 -2.05 -14.92 27.79
C LYS A 268 -0.94 -15.97 27.68
N GLY A 269 -0.35 -16.12 26.50
CA GLY A 269 0.68 -17.10 26.18
C GLY A 269 0.71 -17.42 24.68
N GLU A 270 1.35 -18.52 24.30
CA GLU A 270 1.53 -18.93 22.90
C GLU A 270 0.21 -19.01 22.11
N ASP A 271 -0.87 -19.51 22.73
CA ASP A 271 -2.19 -19.68 22.10
C ASP A 271 -2.93 -18.35 21.81
N SER A 272 -2.42 -17.22 22.30
CA SER A 272 -2.97 -15.88 22.09
C SER A 272 -1.96 -14.92 21.47
N LEU A 273 -0.85 -15.44 20.95
CA LEU A 273 0.23 -14.64 20.36
C LEU A 273 0.01 -14.45 18.86
N PHE A 274 0.05 -13.21 18.39
CA PHE A 274 -0.12 -12.87 16.97
C PHE A 274 1.00 -11.98 16.45
N HIS A 275 1.39 -12.22 15.21
CA HIS A 275 2.09 -11.26 14.37
C HIS A 275 1.08 -10.26 13.82
N LEU A 276 1.30 -8.98 14.10
CA LEU A 276 0.55 -7.86 13.56
C LEU A 276 1.43 -7.14 12.54
N ALA A 277 1.07 -7.26 11.27
CA ALA A 277 1.72 -6.56 10.17
C ALA A 277 0.78 -5.50 9.61
N VAL A 278 1.26 -4.27 9.44
CA VAL A 278 0.48 -3.22 8.77
C VAL A 278 0.62 -3.40 7.27
N VAL A 279 -0.51 -3.65 6.60
CA VAL A 279 -0.52 -3.93 5.16
C VAL A 279 -0.67 -2.64 4.36
N SER A 280 -1.56 -1.74 4.79
CA SER A 280 -1.76 -0.46 4.13
C SER A 280 -2.17 0.63 5.12
N LYS A 281 -1.59 1.82 4.95
CA LYS A 281 -1.86 3.03 5.73
C LYS A 281 -3.02 3.87 5.15
N ARG A 282 -3.72 3.36 4.13
CA ARG A 282 -4.88 3.99 3.47
C ARG A 282 -5.89 2.91 3.06
N ALA A 283 -6.72 2.48 4.00
CA ALA A 283 -7.69 1.40 3.82
C ALA A 283 -9.15 1.86 3.81
N ALA A 284 -9.41 3.17 3.69
CA ALA A 284 -10.66 3.60 3.09
C ALA A 284 -10.62 3.17 1.62
N PHE A 285 -11.21 2.01 1.27
CA PHE A 285 -11.76 1.65 -0.06
C PHE A 285 -12.10 0.16 -0.25
N ALA A 286 -12.15 -0.66 0.81
CA ALA A 286 -12.68 -2.02 0.75
C ALA A 286 -14.21 -2.08 1.02
N LEU A 287 -14.97 -1.14 0.47
CA LEU A 287 -16.43 -1.09 0.62
C LEU A 287 -17.12 -1.45 -0.69
N ASP A 288 -17.21 -2.74 -1.00
CA ASP A 288 -18.22 -3.24 -1.92
C ASP A 288 -18.66 -4.66 -1.51
N ALA A 289 -19.88 -4.76 -0.97
CA ALA A 289 -20.43 -5.93 -0.29
C ALA A 289 -20.89 -7.06 -1.22
N THR A 290 -20.46 -7.06 -2.48
CA THR A 290 -21.04 -7.94 -3.51
C THR A 290 -20.18 -9.16 -3.87
N ARG A 291 -19.09 -9.45 -3.15
CA ARG A 291 -18.11 -10.49 -3.54
C ARG A 291 -17.90 -11.66 -2.57
N SER A 292 -18.69 -11.76 -1.49
CA SER A 292 -18.56 -12.84 -0.51
C SER A 292 -19.28 -14.13 -0.96
N LEU A 293 -18.87 -14.66 -2.11
CA LEU A 293 -19.10 -16.04 -2.54
C LEU A 293 -17.81 -16.46 -3.24
N MET A 294 -16.85 -16.99 -2.47
CA MET A 294 -15.73 -17.90 -2.85
C MET A 294 -14.62 -17.86 -1.78
N ALA A 295 -15.04 -17.81 -0.51
CA ALA A 295 -14.26 -17.89 0.74
C ALA A 295 -13.57 -19.21 1.06
N ASN A 296 -13.09 -20.06 0.13
CA ASN A 296 -12.46 -21.34 0.54
C ASN A 296 -11.67 -22.09 -0.54
N SER A 297 -10.66 -21.48 -1.15
CA SER A 297 -9.90 -22.21 -2.16
C SER A 297 -8.45 -21.73 -2.25
N LYS A 298 -7.51 -22.65 -1.97
CA LYS A 298 -6.05 -22.46 -2.11
C LYS A 298 -5.74 -21.76 -3.44
N HIS A 299 -4.73 -20.89 -3.54
CA HIS A 299 -4.44 -20.06 -4.72
C HIS A 299 -4.50 -20.78 -6.11
N LYS A 300 -4.31 -22.11 -6.17
CA LYS A 300 -4.56 -22.94 -7.37
C LYS A 300 -6.02 -22.95 -7.86
N SER A 301 -7.00 -22.80 -6.97
CA SER A 301 -8.44 -22.84 -7.24
C SER A 301 -9.05 -21.53 -7.74
N LEU A 302 -8.31 -20.41 -7.70
CA LEU A 302 -8.87 -19.09 -8.04
C LEU A 302 -9.28 -19.01 -9.51
N LEU A 303 -8.54 -19.70 -10.38
CA LEU A 303 -8.89 -19.90 -11.78
C LEU A 303 -9.41 -21.32 -11.98
N SER A 304 -10.59 -21.43 -12.60
CA SER A 304 -11.13 -22.71 -13.07
C SER A 304 -10.25 -23.31 -14.16
N GLU A 305 -10.33 -24.62 -14.32
CA GLU A 305 -9.66 -25.34 -15.41
C GLU A 305 -10.04 -24.78 -16.79
N SER A 306 -11.31 -24.46 -17.01
CA SER A 306 -11.78 -23.83 -18.25
C SER A 306 -11.15 -22.45 -18.49
N GLN A 307 -10.89 -21.67 -17.44
CA GLN A 307 -10.20 -20.38 -17.59
C GLN A 307 -8.73 -20.56 -17.94
N ARG A 308 -8.05 -21.55 -17.35
CA ARG A 308 -6.67 -21.92 -17.69
C ARG A 308 -6.58 -22.39 -19.13
N GLN A 309 -7.46 -23.30 -19.54
CA GLN A 309 -7.52 -23.82 -20.91
C GLN A 309 -7.84 -22.71 -21.90
N SER A 310 -8.77 -21.79 -21.58
CA SER A 310 -9.04 -20.61 -22.40
C SER A 310 -7.81 -19.72 -22.54
N PHE A 311 -7.04 -19.48 -21.47
CA PHE A 311 -5.79 -18.74 -21.56
C PHE A 311 -4.77 -19.45 -22.46
N MET A 312 -4.62 -20.77 -22.33
CA MET A 312 -3.69 -21.54 -23.18
C MET A 312 -4.10 -21.52 -24.65
N GLN A 313 -5.39 -21.64 -24.95
CA GLN A 313 -5.93 -21.63 -26.31
C GLN A 313 -5.89 -20.24 -26.95
N ASN A 314 -6.30 -19.21 -26.21
CA ASN A 314 -6.53 -17.87 -26.78
C ASN A 314 -5.36 -16.92 -26.52
N GLY A 315 -4.50 -17.22 -25.55
CA GLY A 315 -3.36 -16.39 -25.14
C GLY A 315 -3.74 -15.22 -24.23
N TYR A 316 -5.00 -15.13 -23.82
CA TYR A 316 -5.47 -14.13 -22.86
C TYR A 316 -6.65 -14.65 -22.03
N LEU A 317 -6.93 -13.94 -20.92
CA LEU A 317 -8.06 -14.18 -20.04
C LEU A 317 -8.61 -12.84 -19.53
N GLN A 318 -9.93 -12.66 -19.58
CA GLN A 318 -10.62 -11.51 -18.97
C GLN A 318 -11.26 -11.91 -17.64
N ILE A 319 -11.08 -11.09 -16.62
CA ILE A 319 -11.63 -11.27 -15.28
C ILE A 319 -12.44 -10.03 -14.90
N ARG A 320 -13.73 -10.21 -14.66
CA ARG A 320 -14.67 -9.12 -14.42
C ARG A 320 -14.55 -8.53 -13.01
N GLY A 321 -14.41 -7.21 -12.94
CA GLY A 321 -14.27 -6.41 -11.73
C GLY A 321 -13.15 -6.84 -10.80
N ALA A 322 -12.06 -7.43 -11.33
CA ALA A 322 -10.92 -7.86 -10.50
C ALA A 322 -10.40 -6.75 -9.56
N VAL A 323 -10.56 -5.49 -9.98
CA VAL A 323 -10.27 -4.31 -9.18
C VAL A 323 -11.57 -3.65 -8.71
N PRO A 324 -11.72 -3.43 -7.38
CA PRO A 324 -12.81 -2.62 -6.84
C PRO A 324 -12.90 -1.24 -7.50
N LEU A 325 -14.12 -0.83 -7.85
CA LEU A 325 -14.37 0.47 -8.50
C LEU A 325 -13.76 1.67 -7.76
N PRO A 326 -13.71 1.73 -6.42
CA PRO A 326 -13.09 2.87 -5.76
C PRO A 326 -11.59 3.01 -6.04
N LEU A 327 -10.84 1.90 -6.15
CA LEU A 327 -9.42 1.92 -6.53
C LEU A 327 -9.27 2.38 -7.99
N ALA A 328 -10.08 1.82 -8.90
CA ALA A 328 -10.07 2.22 -10.30
C ALA A 328 -10.45 3.71 -10.48
N ASN A 329 -11.41 4.22 -9.71
CA ASN A 329 -11.83 5.62 -9.70
C ASN A 329 -10.73 6.54 -9.14
N ALA A 330 -10.02 6.12 -8.09
CA ALA A 330 -8.91 6.88 -7.53
C ALA A 330 -7.75 6.99 -8.54
N ALA A 331 -7.40 5.87 -9.19
CA ALA A 331 -6.41 5.85 -10.27
C ALA A 331 -6.81 6.75 -11.44
N LEU A 332 -8.05 6.62 -11.92
CA LEU A 332 -8.57 7.47 -12.99
C LEU A 332 -8.55 8.96 -12.61
N ARG A 333 -8.97 9.30 -11.39
CA ARG A 333 -8.91 10.68 -10.88
C ARG A 333 -7.49 11.20 -10.90
N ARG A 334 -6.51 10.40 -10.47
CA ARG A 334 -5.10 10.78 -10.49
C ARG A 334 -4.58 11.01 -11.91
N VAL A 335 -4.90 10.11 -12.84
CA VAL A 335 -4.54 10.25 -14.26
C VAL A 335 -5.15 11.52 -14.87
N ASN A 336 -6.44 11.78 -14.62
CA ASN A 336 -7.12 12.97 -15.12
C ASN A 336 -6.61 14.27 -14.48
N HIS A 337 -6.26 14.25 -13.20
CA HIS A 337 -5.62 15.38 -12.54
C HIS A 337 -4.29 15.72 -13.23
N ASP A 338 -3.45 14.72 -13.47
CA ASP A 338 -2.15 14.94 -14.09
C ASP A 338 -2.28 15.34 -15.57
N LEU A 339 -3.30 14.84 -16.28
CA LEU A 339 -3.64 15.25 -17.66
C LEU A 339 -4.03 16.72 -17.76
N GLY A 340 -4.71 17.25 -16.74
CA GLY A 340 -5.15 18.65 -16.70
C GLY A 340 -4.04 19.66 -16.40
N ILE A 341 -2.82 19.20 -16.09
CA ILE A 341 -1.67 20.07 -15.79
C ILE A 341 -0.94 20.41 -17.10
N PRO A 342 -0.82 21.71 -17.47
CA PRO A 342 -0.08 22.11 -18.66
C PRO A 342 1.37 21.61 -18.65
N GLY A 343 1.82 21.03 -19.76
CA GLY A 343 3.18 20.50 -19.92
C GLY A 343 3.39 19.08 -19.38
N ASN A 344 2.39 18.45 -18.76
CA ASN A 344 2.49 17.06 -18.32
C ASN A 344 2.24 16.05 -19.45
N MET A 345 1.79 16.48 -20.62
CA MET A 345 1.75 15.63 -21.81
C MET A 345 3.03 15.84 -22.60
N ILE A 346 3.85 14.79 -22.67
CA ILE A 346 5.14 14.80 -23.34
C ILE A 346 5.20 13.75 -24.44
N ASP A 347 6.11 13.96 -25.39
CA ASP A 347 6.37 13.01 -26.45
C ASP A 347 6.95 11.69 -25.90
N GLY A 348 6.71 10.61 -26.65
CA GLY A 348 7.26 9.29 -26.35
C GLY A 348 6.30 8.35 -25.61
N GLY A 349 5.00 8.52 -25.79
CA GLY A 349 4.02 7.47 -25.54
C GLY A 349 4.02 6.40 -26.65
N VAL A 350 3.25 5.34 -26.43
CA VAL A 350 3.12 4.23 -27.39
C VAL A 350 2.36 4.73 -28.63
N GLU A 351 2.76 4.29 -29.82
CA GLU A 351 2.15 4.68 -31.11
C GLU A 351 2.35 6.15 -31.51
N GLY A 352 3.40 6.81 -31.02
CA GLY A 352 3.61 8.24 -31.30
C GLY A 352 2.62 9.14 -30.55
N ALA A 353 1.76 8.56 -29.71
CA ALA A 353 0.89 9.32 -28.83
C ALA A 353 1.68 10.01 -27.72
N ILE A 354 1.11 11.07 -27.20
CA ILE A 354 1.59 11.76 -26.00
C ILE A 354 1.42 10.85 -24.77
N LYS A 355 2.40 10.87 -23.87
CA LYS A 355 2.33 10.19 -22.56
C LYS A 355 2.29 11.21 -21.43
N LEU A 356 1.82 10.76 -20.27
CA LEU A 356 1.96 11.51 -19.03
C LEU A 356 3.42 11.54 -18.57
N ALA A 357 3.90 12.73 -18.24
CA ALA A 357 5.20 13.01 -17.67
C ALA A 357 5.25 12.68 -16.17
N GLY A 358 6.47 12.54 -15.65
CA GLY A 358 6.72 12.39 -14.22
C GLY A 358 6.37 10.99 -13.68
N ASN A 359 5.90 10.98 -12.42
CA ASN A 359 5.81 9.77 -11.58
C ASN A 359 4.37 9.27 -11.38
N THR A 360 3.46 9.54 -12.33
CA THR A 360 2.09 9.02 -12.23
C THR A 360 2.08 7.49 -12.32
N SER A 361 2.90 6.94 -13.23
CA SER A 361 3.06 5.51 -13.52
C SER A 361 3.50 4.67 -12.32
N ASN A 362 4.24 5.25 -11.37
CA ASN A 362 4.72 4.61 -10.15
C ASN A 362 4.13 5.26 -8.89
N SER A 363 3.05 6.04 -9.03
CA SER A 363 2.34 6.57 -7.86
C SER A 363 1.60 5.48 -7.12
N ASP A 364 1.50 5.62 -5.80
CA ASP A 364 0.82 4.65 -4.92
C ASP A 364 -0.59 4.31 -5.46
N VAL A 365 -1.36 5.30 -5.88
CA VAL A 365 -2.75 5.12 -6.36
C VAL A 365 -2.82 4.25 -7.62
N ILE A 366 -1.78 4.26 -8.46
CA ILE A 366 -1.69 3.36 -9.62
C ILE A 366 -1.26 1.97 -9.18
N LEU A 367 -0.26 1.87 -8.31
CA LEU A 367 0.23 0.59 -7.78
C LEU A 367 -0.83 -0.14 -6.95
N ASP A 368 -1.71 0.59 -6.26
CA ASP A 368 -2.82 0.08 -5.46
C ASP A 368 -3.79 -0.77 -6.30
N LEU A 369 -3.89 -0.52 -7.61
CA LEU A 369 -4.66 -1.37 -8.52
C LEU A 369 -4.16 -2.82 -8.52
N TYR A 370 -2.86 -3.04 -8.29
CA TYR A 370 -2.26 -4.37 -8.19
C TYR A 370 -2.23 -4.88 -6.75
N TYR A 371 -1.80 -4.04 -5.80
CA TYR A 371 -1.52 -4.46 -4.42
C TYR A 371 -2.74 -4.55 -3.52
N LEU A 372 -3.77 -3.73 -3.75
CA LEU A 372 -4.98 -3.66 -2.90
C LEU A 372 -6.20 -4.34 -3.53
N SER A 373 -6.02 -5.02 -4.66
CA SER A 373 -7.07 -5.79 -5.33
C SER A 373 -6.71 -7.28 -5.41
N ASP A 374 -7.56 -8.07 -6.06
CA ASP A 374 -7.28 -9.50 -6.31
C ASP A 374 -6.35 -9.73 -7.51
N VAL A 375 -5.89 -8.67 -8.19
CA VAL A 375 -5.03 -8.79 -9.39
C VAL A 375 -3.79 -9.64 -9.12
N SER A 376 -3.10 -9.40 -8.00
CA SER A 376 -1.92 -10.19 -7.61
C SER A 376 -2.22 -11.68 -7.51
N LYS A 377 -3.38 -12.04 -6.95
CA LYS A 377 -3.81 -13.44 -6.79
C LYS A 377 -4.04 -14.11 -8.14
N TYR A 378 -4.67 -13.41 -9.10
CA TYR A 378 -4.89 -13.95 -10.45
C TYR A 378 -3.58 -14.07 -11.24
N VAL A 379 -2.67 -13.12 -11.05
CA VAL A 379 -1.34 -13.15 -11.65
C VAL A 379 -0.55 -14.34 -11.12
N GLU A 380 -0.46 -14.53 -9.80
CA GLU A 380 0.21 -15.68 -9.20
C GLU A 380 -0.47 -17.01 -9.53
N ALA A 381 -1.79 -17.01 -9.76
CA ALA A 381 -2.50 -18.20 -10.21
C ALA A 381 -2.05 -18.68 -11.59
N LEU A 382 -1.49 -17.81 -12.45
CA LEU A 382 -0.89 -18.18 -13.74
C LEU A 382 0.63 -18.34 -13.67
N VAL A 383 1.34 -17.38 -13.07
CA VAL A 383 2.81 -17.37 -13.02
C VAL A 383 3.36 -18.43 -12.07
N GLY A 384 2.70 -18.62 -10.93
CA GLY A 384 3.17 -19.43 -9.83
C GLY A 384 3.13 -18.64 -8.51
N VAL A 385 2.71 -19.32 -7.43
CA VAL A 385 2.66 -18.72 -6.09
C VAL A 385 4.06 -18.30 -5.67
N ASP A 386 4.20 -17.07 -5.17
CA ASP A 386 5.46 -16.47 -4.75
C ASP A 386 6.55 -16.42 -5.84
N GLN A 387 6.20 -16.58 -7.12
CA GLN A 387 7.16 -16.52 -8.23
C GLN A 387 7.25 -15.13 -8.88
N VAL A 388 6.38 -14.21 -8.49
CA VAL A 388 6.27 -12.88 -9.10
C VAL A 388 7.21 -11.89 -8.42
N VAL A 389 7.91 -11.08 -9.22
CA VAL A 389 8.60 -9.88 -8.75
C VAL A 389 7.57 -8.76 -8.55
N PRO A 390 7.47 -8.15 -7.35
CA PRO A 390 6.53 -7.07 -7.11
C PRO A 390 6.69 -5.90 -8.11
N PRO A 391 5.63 -5.48 -8.82
CA PRO A 391 5.73 -4.40 -9.79
C PRO A 391 5.97 -3.04 -9.11
N GLN A 392 6.97 -2.31 -9.57
CA GLN A 392 7.31 -0.98 -9.03
C GLN A 392 6.71 0.19 -9.86
N GLY A 393 6.04 -0.14 -10.95
CA GLY A 393 5.42 0.84 -11.84
C GLY A 393 4.52 0.16 -12.86
N ALA A 394 3.71 0.97 -13.52
CA ALA A 394 2.82 0.54 -14.58
C ALA A 394 2.88 1.51 -15.77
N GLN A 395 2.47 1.04 -16.94
CA GLN A 395 2.22 1.92 -18.08
C GLN A 395 0.80 2.47 -17.99
N ILE A 396 0.64 3.78 -18.14
CA ILE A 396 -0.66 4.41 -18.37
C ILE A 396 -0.86 4.51 -19.87
N ALA A 397 -1.85 3.78 -20.39
CA ALA A 397 -2.18 3.73 -21.81
C ALA A 397 -3.50 4.48 -22.05
N LEU A 398 -3.38 5.65 -22.66
CA LEU A 398 -4.49 6.49 -23.09
C LEU A 398 -4.74 6.26 -24.58
N ARG A 399 -6.01 6.18 -24.98
CA ARG A 399 -6.41 6.33 -26.39
C ARG A 399 -7.36 7.50 -26.50
N PHE A 400 -6.90 8.55 -27.16
CA PHE A 400 -7.72 9.71 -27.47
C PHE A 400 -8.64 9.40 -28.65
N PRO A 401 -9.81 10.04 -28.73
CA PRO A 401 -10.66 9.96 -29.91
C PRO A 401 -9.93 10.32 -31.21
N GLU A 402 -10.15 9.52 -32.24
CA GLU A 402 -9.71 9.75 -33.61
C GLU A 402 -10.71 10.63 -34.35
N LEU A 403 -10.20 11.46 -35.26
CA LEU A 403 -11.01 12.28 -36.15
C LEU A 403 -11.07 11.61 -37.52
N GLY A 404 -12.28 11.41 -38.04
CA GLY A 404 -12.50 10.81 -39.36
C GLY A 404 -13.58 9.74 -39.32
N GLU A 405 -13.70 9.01 -40.43
CA GLU A 405 -14.67 7.93 -40.57
C GLU A 405 -14.21 6.67 -39.83
N PRO A 406 -15.09 6.02 -39.04
CA PRO A 406 -14.79 4.77 -38.38
C PRO A 406 -14.37 3.68 -39.38
N ARG A 407 -13.40 2.88 -38.99
CA ARG A 407 -12.96 1.69 -39.73
C ARG A 407 -12.70 0.52 -38.77
N GLU A 408 -12.74 -0.68 -39.32
CA GLU A 408 -12.33 -1.88 -38.58
C GLU A 408 -10.80 -2.06 -38.61
N PRO A 409 -10.22 -2.66 -37.56
CA PRO A 409 -8.82 -3.08 -37.57
C PRO A 409 -8.60 -4.23 -38.54
N LEU A 410 -7.47 -4.20 -39.24
CA LEU A 410 -7.09 -5.23 -40.20
C LEU A 410 -6.31 -6.37 -39.52
N GLY A 411 -6.36 -7.55 -40.14
CA GLY A 411 -5.65 -8.73 -39.64
C GLY A 411 -4.12 -8.64 -39.70
N THR A 412 -3.61 -7.63 -40.39
CA THR A 412 -2.19 -7.33 -40.58
C THR A 412 -1.70 -6.20 -39.66
N GLU A 413 -2.55 -5.60 -38.84
CA GLU A 413 -2.22 -4.48 -37.93
C GLU A 413 -1.99 -4.98 -36.50
N TRP A 414 -0.80 -5.50 -36.17
CA TRP A 414 -0.54 -6.05 -34.84
C TRP A 414 0.93 -6.05 -34.45
N HIS A 415 1.20 -6.22 -33.16
CA HIS A 415 2.54 -6.52 -32.65
C HIS A 415 2.48 -7.48 -31.46
N THR A 416 3.60 -8.10 -31.13
CA THR A 416 3.87 -8.63 -29.79
C THR A 416 4.69 -7.62 -28.99
N ASP A 417 4.69 -7.71 -27.65
CA ASP A 417 5.41 -6.75 -26.81
C ASP A 417 6.94 -6.75 -27.08
N GLY A 418 7.50 -7.89 -27.48
CA GLY A 418 8.92 -8.03 -27.82
C GLY A 418 9.28 -7.38 -29.16
N MET A 419 8.48 -7.63 -30.21
CA MET A 419 8.78 -7.20 -31.59
C MET A 419 9.11 -5.71 -31.71
N ARG A 420 8.38 -4.85 -30.99
CA ARG A 420 8.59 -3.39 -30.99
C ARG A 420 9.99 -2.95 -30.59
N GLN A 421 10.70 -3.79 -29.83
CA GLN A 421 12.02 -3.48 -29.28
C GLN A 421 13.12 -4.27 -30.02
N GLY A 422 12.76 -5.06 -31.04
CA GLY A 422 13.67 -5.95 -31.75
C GLY A 422 14.34 -6.97 -30.83
N ARG A 423 13.68 -7.34 -29.73
CA ARG A 423 14.16 -8.27 -28.70
C ARG A 423 13.01 -9.13 -28.17
N LEU A 424 13.32 -10.20 -27.45
CA LEU A 424 12.32 -10.92 -26.66
C LEU A 424 11.66 -9.99 -25.62
N HIS A 425 10.42 -10.31 -25.28
CA HIS A 425 9.62 -9.54 -24.32
C HIS A 425 10.31 -9.52 -22.93
N PRO A 426 10.40 -8.38 -22.23
CA PRO A 426 11.16 -8.30 -20.97
C PRO A 426 10.34 -8.66 -19.71
N PHE A 427 9.31 -9.50 -19.85
CA PHE A 427 8.36 -9.85 -18.78
C PHE A 427 7.61 -11.16 -19.11
N THR A 428 6.99 -11.78 -18.11
CA THR A 428 6.30 -13.09 -18.16
C THR A 428 4.82 -12.98 -18.50
N LEU A 429 4.12 -12.00 -17.93
CA LEU A 429 2.68 -11.84 -18.12
C LEU A 429 2.29 -10.37 -18.20
N LEU A 430 1.43 -10.00 -19.15
CA LEU A 430 0.84 -8.67 -19.21
C LEU A 430 -0.45 -8.66 -18.39
N ALA A 431 -0.56 -7.73 -17.45
CA ALA A 431 -1.78 -7.51 -16.66
C ALA A 431 -2.34 -6.11 -16.93
N GLY A 432 -3.40 -6.04 -17.73
CA GLY A 432 -4.10 -4.82 -18.10
C GLY A 432 -5.36 -4.59 -17.27
N ILE A 433 -5.47 -3.43 -16.63
CA ILE A 433 -6.64 -3.03 -15.84
C ILE A 433 -7.36 -1.87 -16.52
N ALA A 434 -8.65 -2.04 -16.81
CA ALA A 434 -9.46 -1.03 -17.46
C ALA A 434 -9.84 0.08 -16.45
N LEU A 435 -9.57 1.33 -16.81
CA LEU A 435 -9.98 2.50 -16.02
C LEU A 435 -11.17 3.25 -16.65
N SER A 436 -11.55 2.91 -17.88
CA SER A 436 -12.77 3.38 -18.54
C SER A 436 -13.65 2.20 -18.94
N ASN A 437 -14.93 2.47 -19.14
CA ASN A 437 -15.83 1.51 -19.77
C ASN A 437 -15.61 1.56 -21.29
N VAL A 438 -15.48 0.39 -21.91
CA VAL A 438 -15.45 0.17 -23.36
C VAL A 438 -16.48 -0.90 -23.70
N PRO A 439 -17.77 -0.53 -23.71
CA PRO A 439 -18.88 -1.49 -23.86
C PRO A 439 -19.07 -1.97 -25.29
N GLU A 440 -18.50 -1.26 -26.26
CA GLU A 440 -18.62 -1.53 -27.69
C GLU A 440 -17.23 -1.55 -28.35
N PRO A 441 -17.10 -2.16 -29.55
CA PRO A 441 -15.92 -2.00 -30.40
C PRO A 441 -15.69 -0.54 -30.78
N LEU A 442 -14.48 -0.22 -31.24
CA LEU A 442 -14.07 1.12 -31.70
C LEU A 442 -14.11 2.20 -30.59
N CYS A 443 -14.11 1.79 -29.32
CA CYS A 443 -13.95 2.68 -28.16
C CYS A 443 -12.52 2.65 -27.62
N GLY A 444 -11.53 2.41 -28.49
CA GLY A 444 -10.12 2.33 -28.11
C GLY A 444 -9.73 1.00 -27.46
N ASN A 445 -10.55 -0.05 -27.54
CA ASN A 445 -10.42 -1.33 -26.86
C ASN A 445 -9.01 -1.96 -27.00
N LEU A 446 -8.57 -2.78 -26.03
CA LEU A 446 -7.45 -3.68 -26.33
C LEU A 446 -7.91 -4.67 -27.41
N THR A 447 -7.23 -4.71 -28.54
CA THR A 447 -7.59 -5.58 -29.65
C THR A 447 -6.57 -6.70 -29.74
N VAL A 448 -7.03 -7.95 -29.75
CA VAL A 448 -6.19 -9.15 -29.69
C VAL A 448 -6.45 -10.08 -30.86
N PHE A 449 -5.51 -10.97 -31.11
CA PHE A 449 -5.60 -12.03 -32.11
C PHE A 449 -5.54 -13.37 -31.39
N PRO A 450 -6.69 -13.95 -31.00
CA PRO A 450 -6.71 -15.16 -30.18
C PRO A 450 -5.92 -16.31 -30.82
N GLY A 451 -5.11 -17.01 -30.04
CA GLY A 451 -4.30 -18.15 -30.51
C GLY A 451 -2.97 -17.77 -31.19
N SER A 452 -2.74 -16.48 -31.46
CA SER A 452 -1.55 -16.02 -32.17
C SER A 452 -0.24 -16.27 -31.43
N HIS A 453 -0.25 -16.31 -30.09
CA HIS A 453 0.92 -16.65 -29.27
C HIS A 453 1.46 -18.05 -29.59
N VAL A 454 0.60 -19.00 -29.97
CA VAL A 454 1.03 -20.33 -30.43
C VAL A 454 1.44 -20.30 -31.90
N SER A 455 0.60 -19.72 -32.78
CA SER A 455 0.87 -19.76 -34.23
C SER A 455 2.10 -18.96 -34.64
N LEU A 456 2.49 -17.96 -33.85
CA LEU A 456 3.68 -17.15 -34.07
C LEU A 456 4.94 -17.74 -33.43
N GLN A 457 4.83 -18.64 -32.46
CA GLN A 457 5.97 -19.17 -31.71
C GLN A 457 7.06 -19.72 -32.64
N SER A 458 6.68 -20.54 -33.64
CA SER A 458 7.65 -21.13 -34.58
C SER A 458 8.24 -20.14 -35.58
N ARG A 459 7.70 -18.91 -35.64
CA ARG A 459 8.16 -17.83 -36.53
C ARG A 459 8.99 -16.80 -35.79
N LEU A 460 8.99 -16.81 -34.45
CA LEU A 460 9.82 -15.93 -33.65
C LEU A 460 11.26 -16.44 -33.67
N THR A 461 12.20 -15.56 -34.00
CA THR A 461 13.62 -15.81 -33.89
C THR A 461 14.06 -15.80 -32.42
N ALA A 462 15.28 -16.30 -32.14
CA ALA A 462 15.83 -16.29 -30.79
C ALA A 462 15.97 -14.87 -30.19
N ASP A 463 16.10 -13.85 -31.04
CA ASP A 463 16.09 -12.44 -30.68
C ASP A 463 14.69 -11.82 -30.69
N GLY A 464 13.62 -12.61 -30.80
CA GLY A 464 12.22 -12.13 -30.67
C GLY A 464 11.68 -11.35 -31.88
N LYS A 465 12.34 -11.42 -33.03
CA LYS A 465 11.85 -10.87 -34.30
C LYS A 465 11.02 -11.90 -35.04
N LEU A 466 10.21 -11.44 -35.99
CA LEU A 466 9.39 -12.32 -36.81
C LEU A 466 10.14 -12.68 -38.09
N HIS A 467 10.51 -13.95 -38.24
CA HIS A 467 11.25 -14.45 -39.39
C HIS A 467 10.56 -14.08 -40.70
N GLY A 468 11.29 -13.39 -41.60
CA GLY A 468 10.78 -12.89 -42.88
C GLY A 468 10.13 -11.49 -42.82
N HIS A 469 10.03 -10.89 -41.63
CA HIS A 469 9.49 -9.55 -41.38
C HIS A 469 10.38 -8.75 -40.41
N ASP A 470 11.67 -9.11 -40.31
CA ASP A 470 12.60 -8.53 -39.34
C ASP A 470 12.68 -7.00 -39.45
N ASP A 471 12.70 -6.48 -40.68
CA ASP A 471 12.77 -5.05 -40.98
C ASP A 471 11.45 -4.28 -40.72
N GLU A 472 10.36 -5.01 -40.46
CA GLU A 472 9.01 -4.45 -40.25
C GLU A 472 8.64 -4.38 -38.76
N CYS A 473 9.24 -5.22 -37.91
CA CYS A 473 8.89 -5.37 -36.49
C CYS A 473 9.01 -4.08 -35.65
N TYR A 474 9.84 -3.14 -36.08
CA TYR A 474 10.12 -1.87 -35.39
C TYR A 474 9.54 -0.63 -36.10
N LYS A 475 8.95 -0.79 -37.28
CA LYS A 475 8.36 0.31 -38.04
C LYS A 475 6.94 0.57 -37.56
N ALA A 476 6.65 1.80 -37.14
CA ALA A 476 5.31 2.19 -36.72
C ALA A 476 4.27 1.96 -37.85
N ASN A 477 4.62 2.24 -39.11
CA ASN A 477 3.70 2.09 -40.24
C ASN A 477 3.36 0.61 -40.54
N SER A 478 4.25 -0.33 -40.23
CA SER A 478 4.02 -1.76 -40.47
C SER A 478 3.06 -2.36 -39.45
N VAL A 479 3.07 -1.83 -38.22
CA VAL A 479 2.22 -2.27 -37.11
C VAL A 479 0.85 -1.56 -37.11
N TRP A 480 0.77 -0.34 -37.65
CA TRP A 480 -0.41 0.54 -37.53
C TRP A 480 -0.89 1.15 -38.86
N GLY A 481 -0.25 0.80 -39.98
CA GLY A 481 -0.44 1.42 -41.30
C GLY A 481 -0.78 0.43 -42.40
N ASP A 482 0.12 0.21 -43.36
CA ASP A 482 -0.16 -0.47 -44.64
C ASP A 482 -0.25 -2.00 -44.55
N GLY A 483 -0.04 -2.59 -43.36
CA GLY A 483 -0.35 -3.98 -43.10
C GLY A 483 0.63 -4.97 -43.74
N THR A 484 1.93 -4.72 -43.57
CA THR A 484 3.00 -5.56 -44.12
C THR A 484 3.29 -6.84 -43.31
N LEU A 485 2.65 -6.99 -42.14
CA LEU A 485 2.74 -8.18 -41.31
C LEU A 485 1.78 -9.28 -41.81
N PRO A 486 2.03 -10.56 -41.47
CA PRO A 486 1.12 -11.64 -41.82
C PRO A 486 -0.30 -11.39 -41.32
N ASP A 487 -1.28 -11.72 -42.16
CA ASP A 487 -2.69 -11.66 -41.79
C ASP A 487 -3.01 -12.78 -40.79
N LEU A 488 -3.39 -12.38 -39.57
CA LEU A 488 -3.80 -13.28 -38.49
C LEU A 488 -5.33 -13.48 -38.44
N GLY A 489 -6.05 -13.00 -39.44
CA GLY A 489 -7.50 -13.08 -39.54
C GLY A 489 -8.20 -11.96 -38.77
N THR A 490 -9.48 -12.18 -38.47
CA THR A 490 -10.33 -11.15 -37.85
C THR A 490 -9.92 -10.89 -36.39
N PRO A 491 -9.50 -9.67 -36.03
CA PRO A 491 -9.18 -9.32 -34.65
C PRO A 491 -10.41 -9.32 -33.73
N VAL A 492 -10.17 -9.50 -32.42
CA VAL A 492 -11.18 -9.37 -31.38
C VAL A 492 -10.93 -8.11 -30.56
N GLN A 493 -11.89 -7.19 -30.56
CA GLN A 493 -11.87 -5.98 -29.73
C GLN A 493 -12.46 -6.28 -28.36
N LEU A 494 -11.61 -6.29 -27.32
CA LEU A 494 -12.03 -6.71 -25.98
C LEU A 494 -12.94 -5.66 -25.33
N LEU A 495 -14.15 -6.08 -24.96
CA LEU A 495 -15.08 -5.26 -24.20
C LEU A 495 -14.74 -5.36 -22.71
N ALA A 496 -14.68 -4.22 -22.03
CA ALA A 496 -14.27 -4.13 -20.63
C ALA A 496 -15.05 -3.04 -19.90
N ALA A 497 -15.45 -3.32 -18.66
CA ALA A 497 -15.88 -2.32 -17.71
C ALA A 497 -14.69 -1.85 -16.88
N ARG A 498 -14.80 -0.64 -16.32
CA ARG A 498 -13.83 -0.13 -15.36
C ARG A 498 -13.65 -1.12 -14.21
N GLY A 499 -12.40 -1.45 -13.89
CA GLY A 499 -12.01 -2.43 -12.88
C GLY A 499 -11.84 -3.86 -13.40
N ASP A 500 -12.18 -4.13 -14.67
CA ASP A 500 -11.88 -5.42 -15.29
C ASP A 500 -10.38 -5.59 -15.51
N LEU A 501 -9.91 -6.83 -15.38
CA LEU A 501 -8.54 -7.25 -15.62
C LEU A 501 -8.48 -8.09 -16.89
N VAL A 502 -7.46 -7.85 -17.70
CA VAL A 502 -7.05 -8.71 -18.82
C VAL A 502 -5.64 -9.21 -18.53
N LEU A 503 -5.48 -10.52 -18.48
CA LEU A 503 -4.17 -11.18 -18.45
C LEU A 503 -3.85 -11.65 -19.87
N ALA A 504 -2.66 -11.36 -20.38
CA ALA A 504 -2.27 -11.74 -21.74
C ALA A 504 -0.83 -12.28 -21.77
N HIS A 505 -0.66 -13.34 -22.56
CA HIS A 505 0.64 -13.91 -22.88
C HIS A 505 1.48 -12.90 -23.67
N PRO A 506 2.77 -12.72 -23.39
CA PRO A 506 3.59 -11.68 -24.03
C PRO A 506 3.79 -11.87 -25.55
N ASN A 507 3.71 -13.11 -26.04
CA ASN A 507 3.72 -13.43 -27.48
C ASN A 507 2.34 -13.31 -28.15
N LEU A 508 1.28 -12.94 -27.43
CA LEU A 508 -0.03 -12.69 -28.06
C LEU A 508 0.07 -11.46 -28.95
N ALA A 509 -0.23 -11.62 -30.24
CA ALA A 509 -0.39 -10.50 -31.13
C ALA A 509 -1.57 -9.65 -30.70
N HIS A 510 -1.33 -8.35 -30.59
CA HIS A 510 -2.32 -7.38 -30.16
C HIS A 510 -2.04 -6.00 -30.74
N ARG A 511 -3.02 -5.12 -30.60
CA ARG A 511 -2.95 -3.73 -31.04
C ARG A 511 -3.73 -2.82 -30.09
N GLY A 512 -3.33 -1.55 -29.99
CA GLY A 512 -4.22 -0.51 -29.47
C GLY A 512 -5.44 -0.41 -30.38
N GLY A 513 -6.63 -0.55 -29.83
CA GLY A 513 -7.86 -0.37 -30.60
C GLY A 513 -8.01 1.07 -31.08
N LEU A 514 -8.67 1.20 -32.22
CA LEU A 514 -9.09 2.49 -32.75
C LEU A 514 -10.14 3.09 -31.82
N ASN A 515 -10.12 4.40 -31.62
CA ASN A 515 -11.07 5.07 -30.75
C ASN A 515 -11.89 6.10 -31.53
N PHE A 516 -13.05 5.70 -32.05
CA PHE A 516 -14.02 6.59 -32.68
C PHE A 516 -15.15 7.02 -31.72
N SER A 517 -15.03 6.69 -30.44
CA SER A 517 -15.93 7.18 -29.40
C SER A 517 -15.59 8.63 -29.00
N PRO A 518 -16.51 9.37 -28.36
CA PRO A 518 -16.23 10.72 -27.89
C PRO A 518 -15.33 10.76 -26.64
N ASP A 519 -15.04 9.61 -26.02
CA ASP A 519 -14.36 9.52 -24.73
C ASP A 519 -12.91 9.05 -24.87
N ILE A 520 -12.03 9.51 -23.98
CA ILE A 520 -10.68 8.93 -23.85
C ILE A 520 -10.80 7.55 -23.22
N ARG A 521 -10.14 6.53 -23.81
CA ARG A 521 -10.00 5.22 -23.19
C ARG A 521 -8.79 5.19 -22.27
N TYR A 522 -8.99 4.73 -21.05
CA TYR A 522 -7.95 4.65 -20.02
C TYR A 522 -7.68 3.18 -19.64
N GLN A 523 -6.42 2.78 -19.68
CA GLN A 523 -5.97 1.47 -19.25
C GLN A 523 -4.62 1.58 -18.54
N VAL A 524 -4.41 0.75 -17.53
CA VAL A 524 -3.11 0.58 -16.86
C VAL A 524 -2.56 -0.81 -17.17
N TYR A 525 -1.28 -0.90 -17.54
CA TYR A 525 -0.61 -2.18 -17.78
C TYR A 525 0.55 -2.40 -16.82
N PHE A 526 0.51 -3.53 -16.12
CA PHE A 526 1.64 -4.07 -15.40
C PHE A 526 2.33 -5.14 -16.25
N ARG A 527 3.65 -5.04 -16.35
CA ARG A 527 4.51 -6.05 -16.99
C ARG A 527 5.09 -6.93 -15.89
N ILE A 528 4.45 -8.05 -15.64
CA ILE A 528 4.77 -8.94 -14.53
C ILE A 528 6.00 -9.77 -14.87
N LYS A 529 6.96 -9.85 -13.96
CA LYS A 529 8.18 -10.66 -14.14
C LYS A 529 8.19 -11.85 -13.20
N HIS A 530 8.54 -13.02 -13.72
CA HIS A 530 8.98 -14.14 -12.90
C HIS A 530 10.32 -13.80 -12.22
N LYS A 531 10.58 -14.31 -11.00
CA LYS A 531 11.85 -14.13 -10.28
C LYS A 531 13.06 -14.69 -11.03
N GLN A 532 12.82 -15.68 -11.89
CA GLN A 532 13.79 -16.37 -12.75
C GLN A 532 13.55 -16.08 -14.24
N LEU A 533 13.09 -14.87 -14.57
CA LEU A 533 12.71 -14.50 -15.94
C LEU A 533 13.79 -14.87 -16.97
N ASP A 534 15.05 -14.51 -16.72
CA ASP A 534 16.13 -14.70 -17.69
C ASP A 534 16.39 -16.19 -17.98
N GLU A 535 16.38 -17.03 -16.94
CA GLU A 535 16.58 -18.50 -17.07
C GLU A 535 15.41 -19.19 -17.77
N LEU A 536 14.17 -18.78 -17.47
CA LEU A 536 12.97 -19.41 -18.02
C LEU A 536 12.66 -18.90 -19.43
N GLN A 537 13.04 -17.67 -19.78
CA GLN A 537 12.86 -17.14 -21.13
C GLN A 537 13.61 -17.95 -22.20
N GLU A 538 14.78 -18.51 -21.88
CA GLU A 538 15.47 -19.44 -22.78
C GLU A 538 14.65 -20.72 -23.00
N GLN A 539 14.01 -21.23 -21.95
CA GLN A 539 13.16 -22.42 -22.00
C GLN A 539 11.85 -22.14 -22.76
N CYS A 540 11.35 -20.90 -22.71
CA CYS A 540 10.16 -20.46 -23.45
C CYS A 540 10.28 -20.59 -24.98
N SER A 541 11.49 -20.81 -25.51
CA SER A 541 11.70 -21.13 -26.92
C SER A 541 11.11 -22.49 -27.32
N THR A 542 11.16 -23.48 -26.42
CA THR A 542 10.67 -24.85 -26.65
C THR A 542 9.39 -25.18 -25.89
N ASP A 543 9.17 -24.55 -24.73
CA ASP A 543 7.95 -24.65 -23.94
C ASP A 543 7.38 -23.26 -23.63
N LEU A 544 6.38 -22.84 -24.41
CA LEU A 544 5.65 -21.57 -24.28
C LEU A 544 5.20 -21.24 -22.84
N TRP A 545 5.08 -22.24 -21.97
CA TRP A 545 4.50 -22.10 -20.65
C TRP A 545 5.51 -22.22 -19.51
N ALA A 546 6.81 -22.28 -19.81
CA ALA A 546 7.86 -22.53 -18.82
C ALA A 546 7.87 -21.53 -17.64
N ASP A 547 7.48 -20.27 -17.88
CA ASP A 547 7.37 -19.23 -16.85
C ASP A 547 5.93 -19.00 -16.33
N LEU A 548 4.99 -19.88 -16.71
CA LEU A 548 3.58 -19.87 -16.30
C LEU A 548 3.20 -21.19 -15.63
N GLN A 549 3.92 -21.54 -14.56
CA GLN A 549 3.80 -22.82 -13.84
C GLN A 549 2.39 -23.10 -13.31
N GLY A 550 1.60 -22.05 -13.06
CA GLY A 550 0.21 -22.19 -12.64
C GLY A 550 -0.68 -22.85 -13.68
N LEU A 551 -0.29 -22.89 -14.96
CA LEU A 551 -1.05 -23.55 -16.02
C LEU A 551 -0.92 -25.09 -15.99
N GLY A 552 0.10 -25.64 -15.32
CA GLY A 552 0.28 -27.08 -15.20
C GLY A 552 -0.90 -27.75 -14.48
N LEU A 553 -1.59 -28.66 -15.16
CA LEU A 553 -2.55 -29.55 -14.52
C LEU A 553 -1.78 -30.58 -13.68
N ASP A 554 -2.25 -30.85 -12.46
CA ASP A 554 -1.60 -31.77 -11.52
C ASP A 554 -1.63 -33.22 -12.04
N ASP A 555 -0.68 -33.59 -12.91
CA ASP A 555 -0.47 -34.98 -13.39
C ASP A 555 0.18 -35.89 -12.31
N LYS A 556 0.10 -35.52 -11.03
CA LYS A 556 0.68 -36.27 -9.90
C LYS A 556 -0.27 -36.45 -8.72
N SER A 557 -1.56 -36.64 -8.96
CA SER A 557 -2.51 -37.08 -7.91
C SER A 557 -3.26 -38.38 -8.20
N SER A 558 -2.93 -39.10 -9.27
CA SER A 558 -3.46 -40.43 -9.54
C SER A 558 -2.34 -41.38 -9.96
N ILE A 559 -1.74 -42.07 -9.00
CA ILE A 559 -1.38 -43.50 -8.99
C ILE A 559 -0.81 -43.77 -7.59
N SER A 560 -1.73 -44.00 -6.67
CA SER A 560 -1.51 -44.93 -5.56
C SER A 560 -2.80 -45.73 -5.43
N GLN A 561 -2.99 -46.65 -6.37
CA GLN A 561 -3.88 -47.80 -6.18
C GLN A 561 -2.99 -49.03 -6.20
N ASP A 562 -2.89 -49.64 -5.03
CA ASP A 562 -2.63 -51.06 -4.75
C ASP A 562 -1.54 -51.77 -5.56
N ALA A 563 -0.37 -51.90 -4.93
CA ALA A 563 0.39 -53.16 -4.84
C ALA A 563 1.37 -53.11 -3.66
#